data_AF-A0A6P1L5K5-F1
#
_entry.id   AF-A0A6P1L5K5-F1
#
_cell.length_a   1.000
_cell.length_b   1.000
_cell.length_c   1.000
_cell.angle_alpha   90.00
_cell.angle_beta   90.00
_cell.angle_gamma   90.00
#
_symmetry.space_group_name_H-M   'P 1'
#
loop_
_entity.id
_entity.type
_entity.pdbx_description
1 polymer ?
#
loop_
_entity_poly.entity_id
_entity_poly.type
_entity_poly.pdbx_seq_one_letter_code
_entity_poly.pdbx_strand_id
1 'polypeptide(L)' 'MPVRNKIKQFVDDRGITRYQFRKDTGLSATTVYALYDNPWQVPHVTAMNKICDTYRVQPSELIEWVPPEEVSDRVQKTK' A
#
# COMPACT_ATOMS: atom_id res chain seq x y z
N MET A 1 -14.91 8.46 -1.18
CA MET A 1 -13.58 9.04 -0.92
C MET A 1 -12.55 8.02 -1.39
N PRO A 2 -11.88 8.21 -2.53
CA PRO A 2 -10.90 7.25 -3.02
C PRO A 2 -9.64 7.35 -2.15
N VAL A 3 -9.44 6.36 -1.28
CA VAL A 3 -8.18 6.18 -0.55
C VAL A 3 -7.37 5.15 -1.33
N ARG A 4 -6.10 5.44 -1.60
CA ARG A 4 -5.16 4.48 -2.20
C ARG A 4 -4.07 4.12 -1.20
N ASN A 5 -3.60 2.88 -1.28
CA ASN A 5 -2.39 2.47 -0.58
C ASN A 5 -1.14 2.92 -1.36
N LYS A 6 -0.05 3.10 -0.62
CA LYS A 6 1.29 3.46 -1.10
C LYS A 6 2.32 2.36 -0.79
N ILE A 7 1.89 1.11 -0.63
CA ILE A 7 2.77 0.02 -0.16
C ILE A 7 3.92 -0.24 -1.15
N LYS A 8 3.65 -0.20 -2.45
CA LYS A 8 4.71 -0.31 -3.46
C LYS A 8 5.79 0.76 -3.28
N GLN A 9 5.37 2.02 -3.25
CA GLN A 9 6.27 3.16 -3.07
C GLN A 9 7.03 3.03 -1.74
N PHE A 10 6.33 2.73 -0.65
CA PHE A 10 6.92 2.57 0.68
C PHE A 10 8.04 1.52 0.74
N VAL A 11 7.84 0.39 0.05
CA VAL A 11 8.80 -0.72 -0.04
C VAL A 11 9.99 -0.35 -0.94
N ASP A 12 9.71 0.25 -2.10
CA ASP A 12 10.72 0.64 -3.08
C ASP A 12 11.63 1.76 -2.55
N ASP A 13 11.07 2.78 -1.89
CA ASP A 13 11.80 3.90 -1.29
C ASP A 13 12.77 3.43 -0.19
N ARG A 14 12.49 2.29 0.44
CA ARG A 14 13.37 1.65 1.44
C ARG A 14 14.41 0.72 0.82
N GLY A 15 14.35 0.47 -0.48
CA GLY A 15 15.27 -0.44 -1.17
C GLY A 15 15.14 -1.90 -0.71
N ILE A 16 14.01 -2.27 -0.11
CA ILE A 16 13.77 -3.65 0.35
C ILE A 16 12.92 -4.41 -0.67
N THR A 17 13.07 -5.73 -0.68
CA THR A 17 12.27 -6.57 -1.57
C THR A 17 10.87 -6.82 -0.99
N ARG A 18 9.89 -7.12 -1.85
CA ARG A 18 8.57 -7.64 -1.44
C ARG A 18 8.69 -8.85 -0.50
N TYR A 19 9.67 -9.71 -0.73
CA TYR A 19 9.93 -10.88 0.11
C TYR A 19 10.37 -10.48 1.51
N GLN A 20 11.30 -9.54 1.61
CA GLN A 20 11.76 -9.00 2.89
C GLN A 20 10.61 -8.32 3.64
N PHE A 21 9.83 -7.49 2.94
CA PHE A 21 8.64 -6.84 3.51
C PHE A 21 7.63 -7.85 4.10
N ARG A 22 7.36 -8.95 3.38
CA ARG A 22 6.52 -10.05 3.88
C ARG A 22 7.10 -10.68 5.15
N LYS A 23 8.41 -10.96 5.15
CA LYS A 23 9.11 -11.59 6.29
C LYS A 23 9.05 -10.70 7.54
N ASP A 24 9.29 -9.41 7.38
CA ASP A 24 9.34 -8.45 8.49
C ASP A 24 7.95 -8.20 9.10
N THR A 25 6.91 -8.15 8.26
CA THR A 25 5.54 -7.85 8.70
C THR A 25 4.77 -9.10 9.14
N GLY A 26 5.24 -10.30 8.79
CA GLY A 26 4.52 -11.54 9.04
C GLY A 26 3.14 -11.58 8.37
N LEU A 27 2.97 -10.87 7.25
CA LEU A 27 1.75 -10.90 6.44
C LEU A 27 1.72 -12.12 5.52
N SER A 28 0.51 -12.53 5.14
CA SER A 28 0.36 -13.60 4.15
C SER A 28 0.93 -13.15 2.79
N ALA A 29 1.44 -14.07 2.00
CA ALA A 29 1.92 -13.76 0.66
C ALA A 29 0.80 -13.09 -0.16
N THR A 30 -0.41 -13.66 -0.15
CA THR A 30 -1.59 -13.12 -0.83
C THR A 30 -1.86 -11.66 -0.45
N THR A 31 -1.81 -11.33 0.84
CA THR A 31 -2.00 -9.95 1.31
C THR A 31 -0.89 -9.04 0.80
N VAL A 32 0.37 -9.46 0.84
CA VAL A 32 1.50 -8.65 0.36
C VAL A 32 1.40 -8.38 -1.13
N TYR A 33 1.14 -9.40 -1.96
CA TYR A 33 1.00 -9.24 -3.40
C TYR A 33 -0.21 -8.35 -3.74
N ALA A 34 -1.36 -8.56 -3.10
CA ALA A 34 -2.55 -7.73 -3.33
C ALA A 34 -2.31 -6.25 -2.98
N LEU A 35 -1.63 -5.97 -1.87
CA LEU A 35 -1.35 -4.59 -1.45
C LEU A 35 -0.28 -3.93 -2.31
N TYR A 36 0.77 -4.66 -2.68
CA TYR A 36 1.88 -4.11 -3.48
C TYR A 36 1.47 -3.88 -4.94
N ASP A 37 0.74 -4.82 -5.55
CA ASP A 37 0.43 -4.76 -6.99
C ASP A 37 -0.81 -3.90 -7.29
N ASN A 38 -1.74 -3.76 -6.34
CA ASN A 38 -2.96 -2.96 -6.53
C ASN A 38 -3.02 -1.77 -5.54
N PRO A 39 -2.76 -0.52 -5.98
CA PRO A 39 -2.82 0.65 -5.12
C PRO A 39 -4.24 0.95 -4.60
N TRP A 40 -5.30 0.44 -5.23
CA TRP A 40 -6.68 0.64 -4.76
C TRP A 40 -7.10 -0.37 -3.68
N GLN A 41 -6.27 -1.37 -3.40
CA GLN A 41 -6.48 -2.29 -2.28
C GLN A 41 -6.00 -1.64 -0.98
N VAL A 42 -6.92 -1.10 -0.17
CA VAL A 42 -6.54 -0.51 1.12
C VAL A 42 -6.25 -1.63 2.14
N PRO A 43 -5.14 -1.57 2.90
CA PRO A 43 -4.87 -2.54 3.94
C PRO A 43 -5.92 -2.49 5.05
N HIS A 44 -6.46 -3.66 5.41
CA HIS A 44 -7.31 -3.80 6.60
C HIS A 44 -6.53 -3.42 7.87
N VAL A 45 -7.23 -3.02 8.94
CA VAL A 45 -6.61 -2.53 10.19
C VAL A 45 -5.55 -3.47 10.74
N THR A 46 -5.77 -4.78 10.67
CA THR A 46 -4.78 -5.79 11.13
C THR A 46 -3.48 -5.74 10.32
N ALA A 47 -3.57 -5.57 9.00
CA ALA A 47 -2.40 -5.45 8.15
C ALA A 47 -1.72 -4.09 8.35
N MET A 48 -2.51 -3.02 8.46
CA MET A 48 -2.02 -1.67 8.76
C MET A 48 -1.20 -1.67 10.05
N ASN A 49 -1.76 -2.19 11.15
CA ASN A 49 -1.08 -2.23 12.45
C ASN A 49 0.23 -3.00 12.38
N LYS A 50 0.24 -4.18 11.75
CA LYS A 50 1.49 -4.95 11.55
C LYS A 50 2.56 -4.13 10.84
N ILE A 51 2.21 -3.43 9.77
CA ILE A 51 3.18 -2.62 9.02
C ILE A 51 3.66 -1.43 9.87
N CYS A 52 2.74 -0.70 10.51
CA CYS A 52 3.07 0.43 11.38
C CYS A 52 3.95 0.01 12.57
N ASP A 53 3.66 -1.12 13.21
CA ASP A 53 4.42 -1.64 14.34
C ASP A 53 5.81 -2.12 13.92
N THR A 54 5.91 -2.84 12.79
CA THR A 54 7.19 -3.36 12.26
C THR A 54 8.13 -2.22 11.87
N TYR A 55 7.64 -1.23 11.11
CA TYR A 55 8.49 -0.18 10.56
C TYR A 55 8.49 1.12 11.38
N ARG A 56 7.68 1.20 12.44
CA ARG A 56 7.51 2.39 13.30
C ARG A 56 7.14 3.63 12.50
N VAL A 57 6.14 3.48 11.63
CA VAL A 57 5.65 4.52 10.71
C VAL A 57 4.19 4.87 10.98
N GLN A 58 3.78 6.07 10.56
CA GLN A 58 2.39 6.48 10.66
C GLN A 58 1.55 5.89 9.51
N PRO A 59 0.25 5.63 9.70
CA PRO A 59 -0.63 5.17 8.62
C PRO A 59 -0.64 6.10 7.39
N SER A 60 -0.47 7.41 7.60
CA SER A 60 -0.38 8.40 6.52
C SER A 60 0.82 8.20 5.57
N GLU A 61 1.83 7.44 5.98
CA GLU A 61 2.92 7.01 5.09
C GLU A 61 2.49 5.86 4.17
N LEU A 62 1.47 5.09 4.54
CA LEU A 62 1.04 3.88 3.87
C LEU A 62 -0.22 4.07 3.02
N ILE A 63 -1.00 5.11 3.28
CA ILE A 63 -2.20 5.45 2.52
C ILE A 63 -2.22 6.95 2.21
N GLU A 64 -2.96 7.30 1.16
CA GLU A 64 -3.27 8.68 0.85
C GLU A 64 -4.69 8.80 0.32
N TRP A 65 -5.27 9.97 0.56
CA TRP A 65 -6.51 10.35 -0.07
C TRP A 65 -6.22 10.92 -1.45
N VAL A 66 -7.02 10.52 -2.44
CA VAL A 66 -6.96 11.05 -3.80
C VAL A 66 -8.26 11.79 -4.07
N PRO A 67 -8.20 13.04 -4.57
CA PRO A 67 -9.41 13.76 -5.00
C PRO A 67 -10.16 12.97 -6.09
N PRO A 68 -11.49 12.85 -6.04
CA PRO A 68 -12.28 12.13 -7.05
C PRO A 68 -11.99 12.56 -8.50
N GLU A 69 -11.76 13.86 -8.72
CA GLU A 69 -11.41 14.46 -10.00
C GLU A 69 -10.10 13.91 -10.59
N GLU A 70 -9.14 13.51 -9.77
CA GLU A 70 -7.87 12.92 -10.24
C GLU A 70 -8.00 11.44 -10.59
N VAL A 71 -9.07 10.77 -10.14
CA VAL A 71 -9.32 9.35 -10.41
C VAL A 71 -9.91 9.16 -11.81
N SER A 72 -10.81 10.05 -12.24
CA SER A 72 -11.47 9.98 -13.57
C SER A 72 -10.48 10.13 -14.72
N ASP A 73 -9.48 10.99 -14.57
CA ASP A 73 -8.51 11.30 -15.63
C ASP A 73 -7.53 10.15 -15.91
N ARG A 74 -7.32 9.24 -14.94
CA ARG A 74 -6.42 8.09 -15.09
C ARG A 74 -7.13 6.87 -15.70
N VAL A 75 -8.42 6.70 -15.48
CA VAL A 75 -9.20 5.60 -16.09
C VAL A 75 -9.44 5.84 -17.58
N GLN A 76 -9.49 7.10 -18.02
CA GLN A 76 -9.65 7.46 -19.45
C GLN A 76 -8.37 7.29 -20.27
N LYS A 77 -7.17 7.36 -19.67
CA LYS A 77 -5.88 7.22 -20.38
C LYS A 77 -5.44 5.77 -20.64
N THR A 78 -6.16 4.80 -20.11
CA THR A 78 -5.85 3.36 -20.27
C THR A 78 -6.82 2.64 -21.22
N LYS A 79 -7.68 3.40 -21.92
CA LYS A 79 -8.60 2.91 -22.96
C LYS A 79 -8.19 3.43 -24.33
#